data_AF-A0A454CU69-F1
#
_entry.id   AF-A0A454CU69-F1
#
_cell.length_a   1.000
_cell.length_b   1.000
_cell.length_c   1.000
_cell.angle_alpha   90.00
_cell.angle_beta   90.00
_cell.angle_gamma   90.00
#
_symmetry.space_group_name_H-M   'P 1'
#
loop_
_entity.id
_entity.type
_entity.pdbx_description
1 polymer ?
#
loop_
_entity_poly.entity_id
_entity_poly.type
_entity_poly.pdbx_seq_one_letter_code
_entity_poly.pdbx_strand_id
1 'polypeptide(L)'
;MLFWRLFIVLSLGVVIFFSLIHSAAILSNEKMSYLKKSHRQQILDWGNTAQTFIDQQDWHGLDVWLEELAIKESTWATVLQSHLDVKGGNPLNQRFWQGYGIGRSVEWKIHLDFPDNPIMEVPLSPFGYHFLILLPDRMRPGTYMSHAFWLFRFVIPFLSLLALTVYLYRYVMRPLQQFHRASQAFSQGDYSARIGHTMKLGSDEISQVARTFDKMAERTSDVIQHNRNLIADMSHEIRTPLARIEMAIDCVDKNIEREQMLERIKSDTQKMRATAEDTLALAWIENEQPNLRTESFDLAELIEIIVEDARFEYPDKQVSLLQDHSLPLQDSNQMAHS
;
A
#
# COMPACT_ATOMS: atom_id res chain seq x y z
N MET A 1 1.22 9.75 -4.35
CA MET A 1 2.58 9.40 -3.86
C MET A 1 2.59 8.28 -2.80
N LEU A 2 1.45 7.86 -2.22
CA LEU A 2 1.34 6.75 -1.26
C LEU A 2 1.76 5.39 -1.84
N PHE A 3 1.42 5.05 -3.09
CA PHE A 3 1.83 3.75 -3.66
C PHE A 3 3.36 3.59 -3.70
N TRP A 4 4.08 4.65 -4.05
CA TRP A 4 5.54 4.67 -4.04
C TRP A 4 6.11 4.58 -2.62
N ARG A 5 5.50 5.27 -1.65
CA ARG A 5 5.89 5.16 -0.23
C ARG A 5 5.66 3.76 0.32
N LEU A 6 4.51 3.15 0.01
CA LEU A 6 4.19 1.78 0.39
C LEU A 6 5.20 0.81 -0.23
N PHE A 7 5.54 0.99 -1.50
CA PHE A 7 6.53 0.17 -2.20
C PHE A 7 7.93 0.29 -1.57
N ILE A 8 8.37 1.50 -1.23
CA ILE A 8 9.64 1.72 -0.53
C ILE A 8 9.63 1.06 0.85
N VAL A 9 8.58 1.28 1.65
CA VAL A 9 8.48 0.70 3.00
C VAL A 9 8.44 -0.84 2.93
N LEU A 10 7.71 -1.40 1.97
CA LEU A 10 7.66 -2.84 1.74
C LEU A 10 9.02 -3.41 1.34
N SER A 11 9.66 -2.82 0.33
CA SER A 11 10.96 -3.29 -0.16
C SER A 11 12.04 -3.19 0.91
N LEU A 12 12.13 -2.05 1.60
CA LEU A 12 13.05 -1.87 2.73
C LEU A 12 12.76 -2.85 3.86
N GLY A 13 11.48 -3.03 4.20
CA GLY A 13 11.03 -3.96 5.24
C GLY A 13 11.40 -5.40 4.92
N VAL A 14 11.21 -5.84 3.67
CA VAL A 14 11.61 -7.17 3.19
C VAL A 14 13.12 -7.35 3.29
N VAL A 15 13.92 -6.37 2.83
CA VAL A 15 15.39 -6.45 2.88
C VAL A 15 15.89 -6.52 4.33
N ILE A 16 15.39 -5.66 5.22
CA ILE A 16 15.73 -5.67 6.64
C ILE A 16 15.36 -7.02 7.26
N PHE A 17 14.17 -7.53 6.96
CA PHE A 17 13.68 -8.78 7.50
C PHE A 17 14.54 -9.99 7.08
N PHE A 18 14.87 -10.10 5.79
CA PHE A 18 15.79 -11.14 5.30
C PHE A 18 17.19 -10.99 5.90
N SER A 19 17.69 -9.75 6.03
CA SER A 19 18.99 -9.47 6.65
C SER A 19 19.02 -9.90 8.12
N LEU A 20 17.96 -9.63 8.89
CA LEU A 20 17.84 -10.05 10.29
C LEU A 20 17.77 -11.57 10.43
N ILE A 21 16.99 -12.25 9.58
CA ILE A 21 16.95 -13.72 9.56
C ILE A 21 18.33 -14.29 9.24
N HIS A 22 19.02 -13.73 8.25
CA HIS A 22 20.36 -14.17 7.87
C HIS A 22 21.38 -13.93 8.98
N SER A 23 21.34 -12.76 9.63
CA SER A 23 22.20 -12.42 10.76
C SER A 23 21.95 -13.34 11.96
N ALA A 24 20.69 -13.58 12.31
CA ALA A 24 20.32 -14.52 13.36
C ALA A 24 20.80 -15.94 13.06
N ALA A 25 20.73 -16.36 11.79
CA ALA A 25 21.23 -17.65 11.34
C ALA A 25 22.76 -17.77 11.50
N ILE A 26 23.52 -16.74 11.12
CA ILE A 26 24.98 -16.71 11.30
C ILE A 26 25.35 -16.78 12.78
N LEU A 27 24.72 -15.94 13.62
CA LEU A 27 24.99 -15.90 15.06
C LEU A 27 24.67 -17.24 15.74
N SER A 28 23.57 -17.89 15.31
CA SER A 28 23.20 -19.22 15.79
C SER A 28 24.25 -20.25 15.38
N ASN A 29 24.67 -20.27 14.12
CA ASN A 29 25.65 -21.23 13.61
C ASN A 29 27.01 -21.07 14.32
N GLU A 30 27.45 -19.84 14.56
CA GLU A 30 28.71 -19.58 15.27
C GLU A 30 28.68 -20.14 16.69
N LYS A 31 27.64 -19.83 17.47
CA LYS A 31 27.49 -20.37 18.84
C LYS A 31 27.31 -21.89 18.87
N MET A 32 26.65 -22.45 17.86
CA MET A 32 26.40 -23.89 17.74
C MET A 32 27.59 -24.68 17.20
N SER A 33 28.62 -24.02 16.69
CA SER A 33 29.82 -24.70 16.20
C SER A 33 30.83 -25.01 17.31
N TYR A 34 30.75 -24.36 18.48
CA TYR A 34 31.67 -24.62 19.59
C TYR A 34 31.19 -25.73 20.51
N LEU A 35 32.13 -26.51 21.03
CA LEU A 35 31.87 -27.41 22.15
C LEU A 35 31.35 -26.62 23.36
N LYS A 36 30.34 -27.18 24.04
CA LYS A 36 29.88 -26.67 25.34
C LYS A 36 31.08 -26.58 26.29
N LYS A 37 31.13 -25.52 27.10
CA LYS A 37 32.23 -25.31 28.07
C LYS A 37 32.44 -26.53 28.99
N SER A 38 31.36 -27.19 29.42
CA SER A 38 31.42 -28.41 30.22
C SER A 38 32.09 -29.58 29.50
N HIS A 39 31.75 -29.81 28.23
CA HIS A 39 32.37 -30.88 27.42
C HIS A 39 33.84 -30.57 27.12
N ARG A 40 34.17 -29.30 26.86
CA ARG A 40 35.55 -28.84 26.68
C ARG A 40 36.37 -29.14 27.93
N GLN A 41 35.86 -28.77 29.10
CA GLN A 41 36.51 -29.04 30.37
C GLN A 41 36.70 -30.54 30.59
N GLN A 42 35.68 -31.35 30.31
CA GLN A 42 35.76 -32.80 30.46
C GLN A 42 36.86 -33.43 29.58
N ILE A 43 37.05 -32.97 28.34
CA ILE A 43 38.13 -33.45 27.48
C ILE A 43 39.50 -33.02 28.03
N LEU A 44 39.61 -31.79 28.55
CA LEU A 44 40.83 -31.32 29.20
C LEU A 44 41.15 -32.14 30.47
N ASP A 45 40.13 -32.50 31.25
CA ASP A 45 40.28 -33.31 32.46
C ASP A 45 40.75 -34.75 32.12
N TRP A 46 40.28 -35.32 31.01
CA TRP A 46 40.83 -36.58 30.48
C TRP A 46 42.30 -36.44 30.08
N GLY A 47 42.66 -35.34 29.41
CA GLY A 47 44.07 -35.03 29.11
C GLY A 47 44.93 -34.91 30.37
N ASN A 48 44.44 -34.25 31.43
CA ASN A 48 45.14 -34.15 32.72
C ASN A 48 45.30 -35.52 33.42
N THR A 49 44.32 -36.41 33.24
CA THR A 49 44.40 -37.78 33.76
C THR A 49 45.49 -38.55 33.01
N ALA A 50 45.51 -38.47 31.68
CA ALA A 50 46.55 -39.05 30.85
C ALA A 50 47.96 -38.50 31.21
N GLN A 51 48.06 -37.19 31.45
CA GLN A 51 49.29 -36.53 31.90
C GLN A 51 49.83 -37.17 33.19
N THR A 52 48.94 -37.45 34.15
CA THR A 52 49.33 -38.02 35.45
C THR A 52 49.96 -39.41 35.28
N PHE A 53 49.44 -40.24 34.38
CA PHE A 53 50.04 -41.55 34.08
C PHE A 53 51.40 -41.42 33.38
N ILE A 54 51.55 -40.46 32.47
CA ILE A 54 52.83 -40.18 31.79
C ILE A 54 53.89 -39.72 32.80
N ASP A 55 53.53 -38.81 33.71
CA ASP A 55 54.43 -38.31 34.76
C ASP A 55 54.91 -39.43 35.68
N GLN A 56 54.04 -40.41 35.95
CA GLN A 56 54.34 -41.60 36.76
C GLN A 56 55.01 -42.73 35.95
N GLN A 57 55.12 -42.58 34.63
CA GLN A 57 55.59 -43.62 33.69
C GLN A 57 54.78 -44.93 33.76
N ASP A 58 53.51 -44.85 34.14
CA ASP A 58 52.60 -46.00 34.24
C ASP A 58 51.83 -46.23 32.93
N TRP A 59 52.49 -46.91 32.00
CA TRP A 59 51.92 -47.22 30.68
C TRP A 59 50.80 -48.24 30.73
N HIS A 60 50.85 -49.19 31.67
CA HIS A 60 49.80 -50.21 31.80
C HIS A 60 48.53 -49.56 32.38
N GLY A 61 48.65 -48.72 33.42
CA GLY A 61 47.51 -48.01 33.98
C GLY A 61 46.87 -47.07 32.96
N LEU A 62 47.70 -46.40 32.14
CA LEU A 62 47.22 -45.58 31.03
C LEU A 62 46.39 -46.37 30.02
N ASP A 63 46.88 -47.54 29.58
CA ASP A 63 46.21 -48.38 28.59
C ASP A 63 44.84 -48.86 29.09
N VAL A 64 44.79 -49.38 30.32
CA VAL A 64 43.53 -49.82 30.97
C VAL A 64 42.55 -48.66 31.08
N TRP A 65 43.00 -47.48 31.52
CA TRP A 65 42.15 -46.30 31.63
C TRP A 65 41.61 -45.83 30.26
N LEU A 66 42.45 -45.89 29.22
CA LEU A 66 42.03 -45.55 27.85
C LEU A 66 40.99 -46.53 27.31
N GLU A 67 41.14 -47.83 27.56
CA GLU A 67 40.14 -48.85 27.20
C GLU A 67 38.81 -48.61 27.92
N GLU A 68 38.85 -48.35 29.23
CA GLU A 68 37.66 -48.03 30.03
C GLU A 68 36.96 -46.76 29.51
N LEU A 69 37.73 -45.73 29.17
CA LEU A 69 37.22 -44.49 28.60
C LEU A 69 36.58 -44.73 27.23
N ALA A 70 37.24 -45.47 26.35
CA ALA A 70 36.77 -45.82 25.01
C ALA A 70 35.44 -46.58 25.08
N ILE A 71 35.32 -47.57 25.98
CA ILE A 71 34.08 -48.32 26.23
C ILE A 71 32.99 -47.42 26.80
N LYS A 72 33.30 -46.66 27.85
CA LYS A 72 32.34 -45.79 28.56
C LYS A 72 31.72 -44.76 27.63
N GLU A 73 32.54 -44.17 26.76
CA GLU A 73 32.10 -43.10 25.86
C GLU A 73 31.74 -43.59 24.46
N SER A 74 31.83 -44.90 24.22
CA SER A 74 31.60 -45.54 22.92
C SER A 74 32.38 -44.82 21.82
N THR A 75 33.67 -44.59 22.07
CA THR A 75 34.54 -43.79 21.21
C THR A 75 35.94 -44.39 21.10
N TRP A 76 36.78 -43.80 20.26
CA TRP A 76 38.21 -44.10 20.18
C TRP A 76 39.02 -43.05 20.97
N ALA A 77 39.96 -43.50 21.80
CA ALA A 77 40.89 -42.64 22.51
C ALA A 77 42.29 -43.29 22.54
N THR A 78 43.34 -42.48 22.43
CA THR A 78 44.73 -42.95 22.53
C THR A 78 45.63 -41.83 23.06
N VAL A 79 46.74 -42.22 23.67
CA VAL A 79 47.90 -41.34 23.82
C VAL A 79 48.95 -41.75 22.81
N LEU A 80 49.58 -40.79 22.15
CA LEU A 80 50.70 -41.08 21.25
C LEU A 80 51.83 -40.08 21.44
N GLN A 81 53.05 -40.52 21.12
CA GLN A 81 54.23 -39.67 21.10
C GLN A 81 54.65 -39.40 19.66
N SER A 82 54.79 -38.12 19.28
CA SER A 82 55.32 -37.71 17.99
C SER A 82 56.75 -37.20 18.10
N HIS A 83 57.56 -37.52 17.10
CA HIS A 83 58.91 -37.00 16.96
C HIS A 83 59.04 -36.28 15.63
N LEU A 84 59.43 -35.01 15.69
CA LEU A 84 59.57 -34.16 14.51
C LEU A 84 61.04 -33.96 14.19
N ASP A 85 61.42 -34.35 12.98
CA ASP A 85 62.78 -34.20 12.48
C ASP A 85 62.77 -33.30 11.23
N VAL A 86 63.53 -32.21 11.27
CA VAL A 86 63.63 -31.27 10.16
C VAL A 86 64.58 -31.84 9.11
N LYS A 87 64.02 -32.39 8.03
CA LYS A 87 64.82 -32.99 6.95
C LYS A 87 65.54 -31.99 6.05
N GLY A 88 65.19 -30.70 6.12
CA GLY A 88 65.87 -29.63 5.39
C GLY A 88 65.18 -28.27 5.57
N GLY A 89 65.93 -27.18 5.40
CA GLY A 89 65.43 -25.81 5.55
C GLY A 89 65.80 -25.14 6.88
N ASN A 90 65.01 -24.14 7.30
CA ASN A 90 65.21 -23.42 8.55
C ASN A 90 64.70 -24.23 9.76
N PRO A 91 65.21 -23.96 10.98
CA PRO A 91 64.61 -24.49 12.20
C PRO A 91 63.12 -24.13 12.31
N LEU A 92 62.35 -24.99 12.97
CA LEU A 92 60.92 -24.75 13.21
C LEU A 92 60.72 -23.44 13.99
N ASN A 93 59.88 -22.57 13.45
CA ASN A 93 59.54 -21.30 14.08
C ASN A 93 58.79 -21.53 15.41
N GLN A 94 59.01 -20.69 16.41
CA GLN A 94 58.29 -20.78 17.69
C GLN A 94 56.75 -20.77 17.52
N ARG A 95 56.23 -20.06 16.51
CA ARG A 95 54.81 -20.05 16.17
C ARG A 95 54.29 -21.41 15.69
N PHE A 96 55.13 -22.25 15.08
CA PHE A 96 54.76 -23.62 14.70
C PHE A 96 54.35 -24.41 15.95
N TRP A 97 55.14 -24.31 17.02
CA TRP A 97 54.87 -25.02 18.27
C TRP A 97 53.61 -24.56 19.00
N GLN A 98 53.16 -23.31 18.78
CA GLN A 98 51.92 -22.80 19.39
C GLN A 98 50.65 -23.39 18.76
N GLY A 99 50.74 -23.91 17.53
CA GLY A 99 49.59 -24.47 16.80
C GLY A 99 49.79 -25.89 16.31
N TYR A 100 50.93 -26.52 16.60
CA TYR A 100 51.20 -27.89 16.21
C TYR A 100 50.38 -28.84 17.06
N GLY A 101 49.63 -29.68 16.37
CA GLY A 101 48.82 -30.74 16.93
C GLY A 101 48.52 -31.77 15.86
N ILE A 102 48.31 -33.01 16.27
CA ILE A 102 47.92 -34.12 15.39
C ILE A 102 46.41 -34.13 15.17
N GLY A 103 45.65 -33.73 16.18
CA GLY A 103 44.20 -33.61 16.15
C GLY A 103 43.75 -32.15 16.20
N ARG A 104 42.46 -31.97 16.47
CA ARG A 104 41.81 -30.66 16.54
C ARG A 104 41.84 -30.14 17.98
N SER A 105 42.25 -28.89 18.17
CA SER A 105 42.13 -28.24 19.49
C SER A 105 40.67 -28.19 19.95
N VAL A 106 40.45 -28.45 21.24
CA VAL A 106 39.16 -28.34 21.93
C VAL A 106 38.57 -26.92 21.94
N GLU A 107 39.38 -25.92 21.61
CA GLU A 107 38.96 -24.53 21.51
C GLU A 107 38.40 -24.16 20.14
N TRP A 108 38.69 -24.97 19.11
CA TRP A 108 38.30 -24.66 17.74
C TRP A 108 36.84 -25.03 17.50
N LYS A 109 36.17 -24.26 16.63
CA LYS A 109 34.84 -24.58 16.14
C LYS A 109 34.82 -25.93 15.44
N ILE A 110 33.74 -26.69 15.57
CA ILE A 110 33.45 -27.91 14.84
C ILE A 110 32.57 -27.53 13.65
N HIS A 111 32.97 -27.96 12.46
CA HIS A 111 32.20 -27.72 11.25
C HIS A 111 31.01 -28.70 11.23
N LEU A 112 29.80 -28.16 11.36
CA LEU A 112 28.57 -28.97 11.43
C LEU A 112 28.19 -29.60 10.08
N ASP A 113 28.78 -29.14 8.98
CA ASP A 113 28.51 -29.61 7.62
C ASP A 113 29.13 -30.99 7.32
N PHE A 114 30.12 -31.41 8.10
CA PHE A 114 30.72 -32.74 7.97
C PHE A 114 30.00 -33.74 8.87
N PRO A 115 29.56 -34.91 8.36
CA PRO A 115 28.79 -35.86 9.17
C PRO A 115 29.62 -36.52 10.28
N ASP A 116 30.94 -36.59 10.13
CA ASP A 116 31.80 -37.33 11.05
C ASP A 116 32.31 -36.48 12.21
N ASN A 117 32.49 -37.11 13.36
CA ASN A 117 33.07 -36.46 14.53
C ASN A 117 34.58 -36.24 14.32
N PRO A 118 35.12 -35.05 14.65
CA PRO A 118 36.55 -34.80 14.53
C PRO A 118 37.32 -35.53 15.64
N ILE A 119 38.59 -35.85 15.35
CA ILE A 119 39.56 -36.23 16.37
C ILE A 119 39.99 -34.97 17.11
N MET A 120 39.75 -34.94 18.40
CA MET A 120 40.14 -33.86 19.32
C MET A 120 41.48 -34.18 19.94
N GLU A 121 42.23 -33.13 20.27
CA GLU A 121 43.55 -33.22 20.88
C GLU A 121 43.66 -32.38 22.15
N VAL A 122 44.35 -32.96 23.14
CA VAL A 122 44.93 -32.22 24.26
C VAL A 122 46.45 -32.43 24.23
N PRO A 123 47.26 -31.37 24.02
CA PRO A 123 48.71 -31.49 24.07
C PRO A 123 49.17 -31.75 25.51
N LEU A 124 50.08 -32.70 25.67
CA LEU A 124 50.62 -33.11 26.96
C LEU A 124 52.09 -32.67 27.12
N SER A 125 52.59 -32.70 28.34
CA SER A 125 53.99 -32.44 28.69
C SER A 125 54.70 -33.76 29.04
N PRO A 126 56.01 -33.92 28.75
CA PRO A 126 56.86 -33.05 27.94
C PRO A 126 56.39 -32.98 26.47
N PHE A 127 56.90 -32.00 25.73
CA PHE A 127 56.50 -31.77 24.35
C PHE A 127 56.59 -33.05 23.49
N GLY A 128 55.58 -33.28 22.65
CA GLY A 128 55.48 -34.41 21.73
C GLY A 128 54.54 -35.52 22.18
N TYR A 129 53.98 -35.47 23.39
CA TYR A 129 52.88 -36.33 23.79
C TYR A 129 51.52 -35.69 23.47
N HIS A 130 50.60 -36.50 22.93
CA HIS A 130 49.30 -36.05 22.47
C HIS A 130 48.23 -37.01 22.99
N PHE A 131 47.26 -36.50 23.75
CA PHE A 131 46.02 -37.23 24.02
C PHE A 131 45.04 -36.96 22.88
N LEU A 132 44.62 -38.02 22.19
CA LEU A 132 43.69 -37.96 21.08
C LEU A 132 42.40 -38.71 21.43
N ILE A 133 41.28 -38.12 21.06
CA ILE A 133 39.96 -38.73 21.24
C ILE A 133 39.05 -38.39 20.07
N LEU A 134 38.41 -39.39 19.48
CA LEU A 134 37.31 -39.14 18.55
C LEU A 134 36.16 -38.51 19.35
N LEU A 135 35.68 -37.33 18.94
CA LEU A 135 34.68 -36.62 19.73
C LEU A 135 33.45 -37.52 19.97
N PRO A 136 33.03 -37.80 21.22
CA PRO A 136 31.86 -38.61 21.48
C PRO A 136 30.57 -37.98 20.94
N ASP A 137 29.62 -38.79 20.46
CA ASP A 137 28.38 -38.31 19.84
C ASP A 137 27.56 -37.38 20.74
N ARG A 138 27.48 -37.67 22.05
CA ARG A 138 26.77 -36.81 23.00
C ARG A 138 27.40 -35.43 23.17
N MET A 139 28.69 -35.30 22.84
CA MET A 139 29.44 -34.05 22.93
C MET A 139 29.35 -33.21 21.67
N ARG A 140 28.94 -33.80 20.55
CA ARG A 140 28.81 -33.13 19.25
C ARG A 140 27.82 -31.97 19.36
N PRO A 141 28.24 -30.73 19.03
CA PRO A 141 27.34 -29.60 19.09
C PRO A 141 26.36 -29.63 17.90
N GLY A 142 25.19 -29.00 18.05
CA GLY A 142 24.21 -28.86 16.96
C GLY A 142 23.23 -30.03 16.71
N THR A 143 23.35 -31.17 17.41
CA THR A 143 22.53 -32.39 17.18
C THR A 143 21.02 -32.21 17.32
N TYR A 144 20.53 -31.46 18.31
CA TYR A 144 19.08 -31.28 18.53
C TYR A 144 18.49 -30.02 17.88
N MET A 145 19.32 -29.15 17.31
CA MET A 145 18.90 -27.82 16.87
C MET A 145 18.74 -27.70 15.35
N SER A 146 19.09 -28.73 14.56
CA SER A 146 18.94 -28.73 13.11
C SER A 146 17.48 -28.58 12.66
N HIS A 147 16.54 -29.33 13.25
CA HIS A 147 15.12 -29.24 12.91
C HIS A 147 14.47 -27.95 13.42
N ALA A 148 14.82 -27.51 14.64
CA ALA A 148 14.33 -26.25 15.20
C ALA A 148 14.79 -25.04 14.38
N PHE A 149 16.02 -25.08 13.87
CA PHE A 149 16.57 -24.07 12.98
C PHE A 149 15.79 -23.98 11.66
N TRP A 150 15.51 -25.12 11.01
CA TRP A 150 14.73 -25.14 9.77
C TRP A 150 13.29 -24.63 9.98
N LEU A 151 12.63 -25.02 11.08
CA LEU A 151 11.31 -24.52 11.43
C LEU A 151 11.33 -23.00 11.60
N PHE A 152 12.25 -22.45 12.40
CA PHE A 152 12.33 -21.00 12.61
C PHE A 152 12.67 -20.23 11.31
N ARG A 153 13.58 -20.78 10.51
CA ARG A 153 14.04 -20.23 9.21
C ARG A 153 12.90 -20.10 8.20
N PHE A 154 11.87 -20.95 8.26
CA PHE A 154 10.76 -20.91 7.30
C PHE A 154 9.46 -20.37 7.91
N VAL A 155 9.12 -20.75 9.14
CA VAL A 155 7.83 -20.41 9.76
C VAL A 155 7.72 -18.92 10.00
N ILE A 156 8.75 -18.26 10.53
CA ILE A 156 8.71 -16.83 10.80
C ILE A 156 8.60 -16.00 9.51
N PRO A 157 9.44 -16.21 8.48
CA PRO A 157 9.25 -15.55 7.19
C PRO A 157 7.93 -15.87 6.50
N PHE A 158 7.44 -17.10 6.63
CA PHE A 158 6.14 -17.45 6.08
C PHE A 158 5.00 -16.69 6.79
N LEU A 159 4.99 -16.66 8.12
CA LEU A 159 3.98 -15.96 8.89
C LEU A 159 4.04 -14.43 8.71
N SER A 160 5.25 -13.85 8.62
CA SER A 160 5.40 -12.41 8.37
C SER A 160 4.92 -12.04 6.98
N LEU A 161 5.26 -12.84 5.96
CA LEU A 161 4.79 -12.64 4.59
C LEU A 161 3.27 -12.78 4.50
N LEU A 162 2.72 -13.82 5.14
CA LEU A 162 1.27 -14.03 5.20
C LEU A 162 0.56 -12.85 5.87
N ALA A 163 1.05 -12.38 7.02
CA ALA A 163 0.49 -11.22 7.71
C ALA A 163 0.54 -9.96 6.85
N LEU A 164 1.66 -9.73 6.15
CA LEU A 164 1.84 -8.60 5.25
C LEU A 164 0.89 -8.66 4.04
N THR A 165 0.75 -9.83 3.42
CA THR A 165 -0.19 -10.06 2.31
C THR A 165 -1.63 -9.83 2.76
N VAL A 166 -2.03 -10.35 3.92
CA VAL A 166 -3.38 -10.14 4.48
C VAL A 166 -3.62 -8.66 4.78
N TYR A 167 -2.62 -7.96 5.33
CA TYR A 167 -2.68 -6.53 5.58
C TYR A 167 -2.88 -5.73 4.28
N LEU A 168 -2.05 -5.98 3.26
CA LEU A 168 -2.18 -5.32 1.95
C LEU A 168 -3.53 -5.61 1.29
N TYR A 169 -3.96 -6.87 1.31
CA TYR A 169 -5.25 -7.27 0.78
C TYR A 169 -6.38 -6.48 1.44
N ARG A 170 -6.39 -6.36 2.77
CA ARG A 170 -7.41 -5.57 3.48
C ARG A 170 -7.30 -4.07 3.19
N TYR A 171 -6.09 -3.55 3.03
CA TYR A 171 -5.87 -2.13 2.75
C TYR A 171 -6.35 -1.73 1.33
N VAL A 172 -6.17 -2.60 0.33
CA VAL A 172 -6.55 -2.30 -1.07
C VAL A 172 -7.95 -2.80 -1.43
N MET A 173 -8.28 -4.04 -1.06
CA MET A 173 -9.51 -4.68 -1.52
C MET A 173 -10.77 -4.14 -0.82
N ARG A 174 -10.67 -3.75 0.45
CA ARG A 174 -11.82 -3.18 1.18
C ARG A 174 -12.30 -1.85 0.59
N PRO A 175 -11.44 -0.85 0.34
CA PRO A 175 -11.86 0.37 -0.35
C PRO A 175 -12.41 0.10 -1.75
N LEU A 176 -11.82 -0.84 -2.49
CA LEU A 176 -12.30 -1.18 -3.84
C LEU A 176 -13.73 -1.73 -3.82
N GLN A 177 -14.05 -2.59 -2.85
CA GLN A 177 -15.41 -3.10 -2.66
C GLN A 177 -16.40 -2.00 -2.28
N GLN A 178 -15.97 -1.03 -1.47
CA GLN A 178 -16.80 0.13 -1.10
C GLN A 178 -17.06 1.04 -2.31
N PHE A 179 -16.03 1.29 -3.11
CA PHE A 179 -16.14 2.02 -4.37
C PHE A 179 -17.11 1.32 -5.32
N HIS A 180 -16.95 0.02 -5.51
CA HIS A 180 -17.84 -0.78 -6.35
C HIS A 180 -19.31 -0.67 -5.92
N ARG A 181 -19.59 -0.79 -4.61
CA ARG A 181 -20.95 -0.65 -4.09
C ARG A 181 -21.53 0.74 -4.31
N ALA A 182 -20.77 1.80 -4.05
CA ALA A 182 -21.22 3.17 -4.24
C ALA A 182 -21.49 3.48 -5.73
N SER A 183 -20.58 3.06 -6.62
CA SER A 183 -20.79 3.21 -8.07
C SER A 183 -21.97 2.37 -8.57
N GLN A 184 -22.17 1.17 -8.03
CA GLN A 184 -23.31 0.33 -8.38
C GLN A 184 -24.64 0.97 -7.94
N ALA A 185 -24.73 1.46 -6.69
CA ALA A 185 -25.92 2.17 -6.20
C ALA A 185 -26.22 3.40 -7.05
N PHE A 186 -25.19 4.20 -7.36
CA PHE A 186 -25.32 5.37 -8.24
C PHE A 186 -25.83 4.97 -9.64
N SER A 187 -25.31 3.89 -10.23
CA SER A 187 -25.76 3.38 -11.53
C SER A 187 -27.21 2.89 -11.53
N GLN A 188 -27.74 2.49 -10.36
CA GLN A 188 -29.12 2.02 -10.19
C GLN A 188 -30.11 3.18 -9.92
N GLY A 189 -29.64 4.43 -9.94
CA GLY A 189 -30.46 5.63 -9.77
C GLY A 189 -30.44 6.25 -8.37
N ASP A 190 -29.64 5.71 -7.43
CA ASP A 190 -29.38 6.37 -6.15
C ASP A 190 -28.30 7.46 -6.32
N TYR A 191 -28.72 8.63 -6.81
CA TYR A 191 -27.84 9.79 -7.00
C TYR A 191 -27.35 10.44 -5.70
N SER A 192 -27.83 9.97 -4.53
CA SER A 192 -27.34 10.37 -3.21
C SER A 192 -26.15 9.55 -2.73
N ALA A 193 -25.81 8.46 -3.43
CA ALA A 193 -24.70 7.59 -3.07
C ALA A 193 -23.36 8.33 -3.09
N ARG A 194 -22.61 8.23 -1.98
CA ARG A 194 -21.27 8.83 -1.81
C ARG A 194 -20.32 7.82 -1.18
N ILE A 195 -19.06 7.83 -1.60
CA ILE A 195 -18.02 6.95 -1.05
C ILE A 195 -17.64 7.43 0.35
N GLY A 196 -17.59 8.75 0.57
CA GLY A 196 -17.28 9.34 1.89
C GLY A 196 -18.21 8.89 3.02
N HIS A 197 -19.42 8.38 2.72
CA HIS A 197 -20.33 7.83 3.73
C HIS A 197 -19.92 6.44 4.23
N THR A 198 -19.22 5.66 3.40
CA THR A 198 -18.88 4.26 3.70
C THR A 198 -17.41 4.08 4.10
N MET A 199 -16.56 5.06 3.76
CA MET A 199 -15.11 5.02 3.99
C MET A 199 -14.62 6.28 4.69
N LYS A 200 -13.72 6.12 5.67
CA LYS A 200 -12.95 7.26 6.19
C LYS A 200 -11.94 7.71 5.14
N LEU A 201 -12.16 8.90 4.60
CA LEU A 201 -11.28 9.55 3.65
C LEU A 201 -10.04 10.11 4.36
N GLY A 202 -8.88 9.57 4.02
CA GLY A 202 -7.58 10.12 4.41
C GLY A 202 -7.05 11.13 3.40
N SER A 203 -5.72 11.22 3.35
CA SER A 203 -4.93 12.02 2.41
C SER A 203 -4.23 11.17 1.35
N ASP A 204 -4.66 9.92 1.17
CA ASP A 204 -4.09 8.99 0.21
C ASP A 204 -4.76 9.08 -1.17
N GLU A 205 -4.12 8.49 -2.19
CA GLU A 205 -4.63 8.48 -3.56
C GLU A 205 -6.02 7.86 -3.67
N ILE A 206 -6.31 6.83 -2.89
CA ILE A 206 -7.64 6.20 -2.87
C ILE A 206 -8.69 7.23 -2.41
N SER A 207 -8.38 7.99 -1.36
CA SER A 207 -9.24 9.07 -0.88
C SER A 207 -9.36 10.22 -1.88
N GLN A 208 -8.31 10.51 -2.65
CA GLN A 208 -8.37 11.51 -3.72
C GLN A 208 -9.35 11.07 -4.82
N VAL A 209 -9.27 9.82 -5.26
CA VAL A 209 -10.21 9.25 -6.25
C VAL A 209 -11.64 9.25 -5.71
N ALA A 210 -11.84 8.86 -4.45
CA ALA A 210 -13.14 8.89 -3.81
C ALA A 210 -13.75 10.31 -3.73
N ARG A 211 -12.95 11.33 -3.40
CA ARG A 211 -13.40 12.74 -3.42
C ARG A 211 -13.78 13.20 -4.83
N THR A 212 -13.02 12.78 -5.85
CA THR A 212 -13.35 13.11 -7.25
C THR A 212 -14.66 12.47 -7.68
N PHE A 213 -14.90 11.21 -7.29
CA PHE A 213 -16.18 10.55 -7.52
C PHE A 213 -17.33 11.25 -6.79
N ASP A 214 -17.16 11.60 -5.52
CA ASP A 214 -18.21 12.29 -4.74
C ASP A 214 -18.59 13.64 -5.37
N LYS A 215 -17.61 14.41 -5.87
CA LYS A 215 -17.85 15.65 -6.62
C LYS A 215 -18.59 15.42 -7.93
N MET A 216 -18.26 14.35 -8.66
CA MET A 216 -18.97 13.98 -9.88
C MET A 216 -20.42 13.60 -9.56
N ALA A 217 -20.64 12.78 -8.53
CA ALA A 217 -21.96 12.37 -8.09
C ALA A 217 -22.82 13.55 -7.61
N GLU A 218 -22.23 14.54 -6.94
CA GLU A 218 -22.87 15.80 -6.57
C GLU A 218 -23.33 16.58 -7.79
N ARG A 219 -22.42 16.90 -8.71
CA ARG A 219 -22.77 17.62 -9.95
C ARG A 219 -23.86 16.91 -10.76
N THR A 220 -23.78 15.59 -10.90
CA THR A 220 -24.80 14.83 -11.63
C THR A 220 -26.14 14.86 -10.89
N SER A 221 -26.15 14.74 -9.56
CA SER A 221 -27.37 14.86 -8.76
C SER A 221 -28.02 16.22 -8.93
N ASP A 222 -27.22 17.29 -8.93
CA ASP A 222 -27.70 18.65 -9.13
C ASP A 222 -28.34 18.79 -10.51
N VAL A 223 -27.64 18.40 -11.59
CA VAL A 223 -28.20 18.45 -12.96
C VAL A 223 -29.52 17.69 -13.08
N ILE A 224 -29.63 16.50 -12.47
CA ILE A 224 -30.86 15.72 -12.49
C ILE A 224 -31.98 16.44 -11.72
N GLN A 225 -31.68 17.05 -10.57
CA GLN A 225 -32.67 17.77 -9.78
C GLN A 225 -33.15 19.04 -10.50
N HIS A 226 -32.25 19.79 -11.15
CA HIS A 226 -32.60 20.98 -11.94
C HIS A 226 -33.51 20.59 -13.12
N ASN A 227 -33.14 19.56 -13.88
CA ASN A 227 -33.98 19.06 -14.97
C ASN A 227 -35.39 18.64 -14.51
N ARG A 228 -35.50 18.01 -13.33
CA ARG A 228 -36.81 17.65 -12.76
C ARG A 228 -37.66 18.87 -12.39
N ASN A 229 -37.04 19.88 -11.78
CA ASN A 229 -37.72 21.12 -11.42
C ASN A 229 -38.18 21.86 -12.67
N LEU A 230 -37.31 22.00 -13.68
CA LEU A 230 -37.61 22.66 -14.96
C LEU A 230 -38.79 21.98 -15.69
N ILE A 231 -38.83 20.64 -15.74
CA ILE A 231 -39.96 19.91 -16.33
C ILE A 231 -41.25 20.14 -15.53
N ALA A 232 -41.17 20.18 -14.20
CA ALA A 232 -42.33 20.41 -13.34
C ALA A 232 -42.89 21.83 -13.55
N ASP A 233 -42.02 22.83 -13.55
CA ASP A 233 -42.39 24.24 -13.75
C ASP A 233 -42.99 24.45 -15.15
N MET A 234 -42.37 23.90 -16.19
CA MET A 234 -42.91 23.91 -17.56
C MET A 234 -44.30 23.27 -17.62
N SER A 235 -44.49 22.13 -16.95
CA SER A 235 -45.79 21.44 -16.92
C SER A 235 -46.87 22.28 -16.22
N HIS A 236 -46.51 23.03 -15.17
CA HIS A 236 -47.42 23.93 -14.47
C HIS A 236 -47.80 25.14 -15.31
N GLU A 237 -46.82 25.79 -15.94
CA GLU A 237 -47.02 26.97 -16.78
C GLU A 237 -47.82 26.65 -18.05
N ILE A 238 -47.69 25.44 -18.61
CA ILE A 238 -48.48 25.00 -19.79
C ILE A 238 -49.91 24.58 -19.42
N ARG A 239 -50.13 23.98 -18.24
CA ARG A 239 -51.46 23.48 -17.85
C ARG A 239 -52.50 24.60 -17.73
N THR A 240 -52.09 25.77 -17.24
CA THR A 240 -52.98 26.93 -17.05
C THR A 240 -53.57 27.49 -18.36
N PRO A 241 -52.77 27.85 -19.38
CA PRO A 241 -53.28 28.29 -20.67
C PRO A 241 -54.01 27.16 -21.41
N LEU A 242 -53.59 25.90 -21.28
CA LEU A 242 -54.30 24.78 -21.89
C LEU A 242 -55.76 24.67 -21.38
N ALA A 243 -55.98 24.73 -20.07
CA ALA A 243 -57.32 24.72 -19.50
C ALA A 243 -58.18 25.93 -19.94
N ARG A 244 -57.55 27.09 -20.14
CA ARG A 244 -58.23 28.29 -20.66
C ARG A 244 -58.61 28.13 -22.13
N ILE A 245 -57.76 27.51 -22.94
CA ILE A 245 -58.05 27.20 -24.34
C ILE A 245 -59.22 26.21 -24.43
N GLU A 246 -59.25 25.16 -23.61
CA GLU A 246 -60.36 24.20 -23.57
C GLU A 246 -61.69 24.90 -23.23
N MET A 247 -61.70 25.75 -22.18
CA MET A 247 -62.89 26.54 -21.82
C MET A 247 -63.30 27.51 -22.93
N ALA A 248 -62.32 28.10 -23.61
CA ALA A 248 -62.56 29.02 -24.71
C ALA A 248 -63.20 28.33 -25.91
N ILE A 249 -62.75 27.11 -26.25
CA ILE A 249 -63.34 26.28 -27.31
C ILE A 249 -64.80 25.95 -26.98
N ASP A 250 -65.12 25.56 -25.73
CA ASP A 250 -66.49 25.27 -25.30
C ASP A 250 -67.43 26.48 -25.45
N CYS A 251 -66.93 27.70 -25.18
CA CYS A 251 -67.68 28.94 -25.36
C CYS A 251 -67.88 29.28 -26.84
N VAL A 252 -66.87 29.04 -27.68
CA VAL A 252 -66.97 29.19 -29.15
C VAL A 252 -68.03 28.26 -29.72
N ASP A 253 -68.06 26.99 -29.29
CA ASP A 253 -69.06 26.00 -29.74
C ASP A 253 -70.48 26.38 -29.34
N LYS A 254 -70.64 27.04 -28.18
CA LYS A 254 -71.93 27.58 -27.71
C LYS A 254 -72.25 28.96 -28.31
N ASN A 255 -71.40 29.48 -29.20
CA ASN A 255 -71.52 30.77 -29.86
C ASN A 255 -71.56 31.97 -28.87
N ILE A 256 -70.94 31.83 -27.70
CA ILE A 256 -70.83 32.86 -26.65
C ILE A 256 -69.56 33.67 -26.91
N GLU A 257 -69.69 34.98 -27.18
CA GLU A 257 -68.55 35.91 -27.35
C GLU A 257 -67.44 35.40 -28.28
N ARG A 258 -67.86 34.76 -29.39
CA ARG A 258 -67.00 33.97 -30.27
C ARG A 258 -65.70 34.67 -30.69
N GLU A 259 -65.77 35.94 -31.10
CA GLU A 259 -64.59 36.71 -31.52
C GLU A 259 -63.60 36.95 -30.38
N GLN A 260 -64.09 37.33 -29.19
CA GLN A 260 -63.22 37.51 -28.02
C GLN A 260 -62.58 36.19 -27.60
N MET A 261 -63.32 35.09 -27.72
CA MET A 261 -62.85 33.78 -27.30
C MET A 261 -61.83 33.19 -28.27
N LEU A 262 -61.96 33.46 -29.59
CA LEU A 262 -60.93 33.14 -30.59
C LEU A 262 -59.64 33.94 -30.37
N GLU A 263 -59.73 35.24 -30.06
CA GLU A 263 -58.55 36.06 -29.69
C GLU A 263 -57.89 35.53 -28.41
N ARG A 264 -58.68 35.05 -27.45
CA ARG A 264 -58.16 34.45 -26.22
C ARG A 264 -57.40 33.15 -26.47
N ILE A 265 -57.91 32.26 -27.34
CA ILE A 265 -57.22 31.04 -27.79
C ILE A 265 -55.88 31.41 -28.45
N LYS A 266 -55.89 32.41 -29.34
CA LYS A 266 -54.67 32.87 -30.02
C LYS A 266 -53.64 33.41 -29.02
N SER A 267 -54.06 34.25 -28.08
CA SER A 267 -53.19 34.81 -27.03
C SER A 267 -52.60 33.72 -26.13
N ASP A 268 -53.41 32.77 -25.65
CA ASP A 268 -52.91 31.71 -24.75
C ASP A 268 -52.01 30.71 -25.51
N THR A 269 -52.23 30.48 -26.80
CA THR A 269 -51.32 29.70 -27.66
C THR A 269 -49.98 30.41 -27.86
N GLN A 270 -49.98 31.75 -28.01
CA GLN A 270 -48.74 32.53 -28.08
C GLN A 270 -47.96 32.48 -26.76
N LYS A 271 -48.64 32.58 -25.61
CA LYS A 271 -48.01 32.44 -24.30
C LYS A 271 -47.37 31.07 -24.12
N MET A 272 -48.06 29.98 -24.47
CA MET A 272 -47.49 28.62 -24.39
C MET A 272 -46.21 28.49 -25.23
N ARG A 273 -46.16 29.13 -26.40
CA ARG A 273 -44.97 29.13 -27.27
C ARG A 273 -43.81 29.89 -26.62
N ALA A 274 -44.07 31.09 -26.11
CA ALA A 274 -43.07 31.88 -25.40
C ALA A 274 -42.50 31.11 -24.20
N THR A 275 -43.36 30.50 -23.38
CA THR A 275 -42.92 29.66 -22.26
C THR A 275 -42.06 28.48 -22.71
N ALA A 276 -42.38 27.84 -23.83
CA ALA A 276 -41.57 26.75 -24.37
C ALA A 276 -40.20 27.23 -24.85
N GLU A 277 -40.14 28.38 -25.53
CA GLU A 277 -38.91 29.02 -25.98
C GLU A 277 -38.03 29.45 -24.78
N ASP A 278 -38.61 30.09 -23.78
CA ASP A 278 -37.92 30.50 -22.54
C ASP A 278 -37.34 29.28 -21.79
N THR A 279 -38.10 28.20 -21.72
CA THR A 279 -37.66 26.96 -21.06
C THR A 279 -36.51 26.29 -21.81
N LEU A 280 -36.56 26.28 -23.15
CA LEU A 280 -35.47 25.77 -23.98
C LEU A 280 -34.21 26.62 -23.85
N ALA A 281 -34.35 27.95 -23.82
CA ALA A 281 -33.25 28.88 -23.61
C ALA A 281 -32.59 28.65 -22.24
N LEU A 282 -33.40 28.51 -21.18
CA LEU A 282 -32.90 28.20 -19.83
C LEU A 282 -32.16 26.86 -19.78
N ALA A 283 -32.73 25.80 -20.37
CA ALA A 283 -32.12 24.48 -20.42
C ALA A 283 -30.77 24.46 -21.19
N TRP A 284 -30.63 25.31 -22.22
CA TRP A 284 -29.38 25.51 -22.94
C TRP A 284 -28.31 26.17 -22.07
N ILE A 285 -28.65 27.27 -21.40
CA ILE A 285 -27.74 28.03 -20.52
C ILE A 285 -27.22 27.14 -19.38
N GLU A 286 -28.09 26.33 -18.78
CA GLU A 286 -27.72 25.47 -17.64
C GLU A 286 -26.87 24.26 -18.03
N ASN A 287 -27.13 23.62 -19.18
CA ASN A 287 -26.43 22.39 -19.57
C ASN A 287 -25.03 22.64 -20.17
N GLU A 288 -24.84 23.73 -20.92
CA GLU A 288 -23.62 23.90 -21.72
C GLU A 288 -22.53 24.78 -21.09
N GLN A 289 -22.73 25.34 -19.88
CA GLN A 289 -21.83 26.36 -19.30
C GLN A 289 -21.22 27.23 -20.41
N PRO A 290 -22.06 28.00 -21.12
CA PRO A 290 -21.66 28.67 -22.35
C PRO A 290 -20.36 29.42 -22.07
N ASN A 291 -19.37 29.19 -22.93
CA ASN A 291 -18.08 29.84 -22.82
C ASN A 291 -18.32 31.32 -23.14
N LEU A 292 -18.69 32.09 -22.11
CA LEU A 292 -19.05 33.50 -22.21
C LEU A 292 -17.85 34.20 -22.81
N ARG A 293 -17.95 34.55 -24.10
CA ARG A 293 -16.92 35.33 -24.77
C ARG A 293 -17.03 36.75 -24.23
N THR A 294 -16.09 37.13 -23.40
CA THR A 294 -15.97 38.50 -22.91
C THR A 294 -15.42 39.37 -24.04
N GLU A 295 -16.25 40.26 -24.56
CA GLU A 295 -15.87 41.28 -25.54
C GLU A 295 -16.22 42.67 -24.98
N SER A 296 -15.41 43.68 -25.32
CA SER A 296 -15.66 45.06 -24.91
C SER A 296 -16.66 45.72 -25.84
N PHE A 297 -17.72 46.33 -25.30
CA PHE A 297 -18.72 47.09 -26.05
C PHE A 297 -19.06 48.42 -25.35
N ASP A 298 -19.55 49.41 -26.10
CA ASP A 298 -20.04 50.67 -25.52
C ASP A 298 -21.47 50.46 -25.01
N LEU A 299 -21.66 50.59 -23.70
CA LEU A 299 -22.98 50.48 -23.10
C LEU A 299 -23.92 51.58 -23.60
N ALA A 300 -23.38 52.74 -23.98
CA ALA A 300 -24.19 53.85 -24.48
C ALA A 300 -24.89 53.48 -25.79
N GLU A 301 -24.16 52.85 -26.71
CA GLU A 301 -24.67 52.39 -28.01
C GLU A 301 -25.73 51.29 -27.85
N LEU A 302 -25.50 50.30 -26.99
CA LEU A 302 -26.48 49.25 -26.72
C LEU A 302 -27.78 49.82 -26.13
N ILE A 303 -27.68 50.75 -25.19
CA ILE A 303 -28.84 51.39 -24.56
C ILE A 303 -29.61 52.23 -25.58
N GLU A 304 -28.91 52.89 -26.50
CA GLU A 304 -29.55 53.68 -27.56
C GLU A 304 -30.38 52.78 -28.50
N ILE A 305 -29.82 51.64 -28.93
CA ILE A 305 -30.53 50.63 -29.74
C ILE A 305 -31.78 50.12 -29.02
N ILE A 306 -31.66 49.73 -27.74
CA ILE A 306 -32.80 49.20 -26.96
C ILE A 306 -33.88 50.28 -26.78
N VAL A 307 -33.50 51.55 -26.59
CA VAL A 307 -34.47 52.64 -26.45
C VAL A 307 -35.14 52.97 -27.78
N GLU A 308 -34.44 52.84 -28.90
CA GLU A 308 -35.03 53.00 -30.22
C GLU A 308 -36.08 51.91 -30.50
N ASP A 309 -35.77 50.65 -30.22
CA ASP A 309 -36.71 49.53 -30.33
C ASP A 309 -37.92 49.71 -29.39
N ALA A 310 -37.69 50.12 -28.14
CA ALA A 310 -38.76 50.37 -27.18
C ALA A 310 -39.67 51.53 -27.58
N ARG A 311 -39.12 52.58 -28.23
CA ARG A 311 -39.93 53.69 -28.79
C ARG A 311 -40.76 53.22 -29.98
N PHE A 312 -40.25 52.31 -30.79
CA PHE A 312 -40.96 51.73 -31.91
C PHE A 312 -42.12 50.83 -31.46
N GLU A 313 -41.90 49.99 -30.46
CA GLU A 313 -42.91 49.04 -29.95
C GLU A 313 -43.98 49.71 -29.08
N TYR A 314 -43.65 50.82 -28.41
CA TYR A 314 -44.57 51.56 -27.53
C TYR A 314 -44.67 53.06 -27.91
N PRO A 315 -45.24 53.41 -29.08
CA PRO A 315 -45.31 54.79 -29.56
C PRO A 315 -46.11 55.73 -28.65
N ASP A 316 -47.01 55.19 -27.82
CA ASP A 316 -47.83 55.95 -26.87
C ASP A 316 -47.11 56.29 -25.56
N LYS A 317 -45.86 55.83 -25.36
CA LYS A 317 -45.06 56.08 -24.15
C LYS A 317 -43.84 56.94 -24.45
N GLN A 318 -43.66 58.01 -23.67
CA GLN A 318 -42.49 58.87 -23.80
C GLN A 318 -41.27 58.23 -23.11
N VAL A 319 -40.39 57.61 -23.90
CA VAL A 319 -39.12 57.05 -23.41
C VAL A 319 -38.00 58.06 -23.65
N SER A 320 -37.56 58.75 -22.59
CA SER A 320 -36.45 59.69 -22.63
C SER A 320 -35.16 59.04 -22.10
N LEU A 321 -34.09 59.16 -22.87
CA LEU A 321 -32.74 58.78 -22.45
C LEU A 321 -32.02 60.02 -21.92
N LEU A 322 -31.51 59.98 -20.69
CA LEU A 322 -30.63 60.99 -20.12
C LEU A 322 -29.25 60.37 -19.98
N GLN A 323 -28.33 60.65 -20.90
CA GLN A 323 -26.98 60.09 -20.91
C GLN A 323 -25.92 61.20 -20.93
N ASP A 324 -24.83 60.96 -20.18
CA ASP A 324 -23.59 61.74 -20.21
C ASP A 324 -22.54 60.84 -20.92
N HIS A 325 -21.73 61.42 -21.80
CA HIS A 325 -20.99 60.75 -22.89
C HIS A 325 -20.29 59.41 -22.55
N SER A 326 -20.40 58.43 -23.48
CA SER A 326 -19.69 57.13 -23.63
C SER A 326 -19.32 56.38 -22.35
N LEU A 327 -19.88 55.18 -22.15
CA LEU A 327 -19.66 54.35 -20.97
C LEU A 327 -19.02 53.01 -21.38
N PRO A 328 -17.70 52.97 -21.66
CA PRO A 328 -17.03 51.74 -22.05
C PRO A 328 -17.04 50.75 -20.88
N LEU A 329 -17.70 49.60 -21.08
CA LEU A 329 -17.65 48.49 -20.14
C LEU A 329 -16.55 47.52 -20.57
N GLN A 330 -15.67 47.18 -19.63
CA GLN A 330 -14.66 46.14 -19.79
C GLN A 330 -15.10 44.89 -19.02
N ASP A 331 -14.82 43.71 -19.57
CA ASP A 331 -15.14 42.41 -18.97
C ASP A 331 -16.64 42.19 -18.64
N SER A 332 -17.53 42.62 -19.54
CA SER A 332 -18.98 42.47 -19.36
C SER A 332 -19.50 41.15 -19.95
N ASN A 333 -20.36 40.44 -19.21
CA ASN A 333 -21.01 39.19 -19.63
C ASN A 333 -22.32 39.51 -20.38
N GLN A 334 -22.43 39.15 -21.66
CA GLN A 334 -23.69 39.31 -22.40
C GLN A 334 -24.70 38.19 -22.08
N MET A 335 -25.82 38.57 -21.48
CA MET A 335 -27.16 38.09 -21.84
C MET A 335 -28.06 39.31 -22.02
N ALA A 336 -27.92 39.98 -23.15
CA ALA A 336 -28.93 40.91 -23.65
C ALA A 336 -29.31 40.40 -25.04
N HIS A 337 -30.51 39.82 -25.13
CA HIS A 337 -31.05 39.26 -26.36
C HIS A 337 -31.05 40.31 -27.49
N SER A 338 -30.64 39.86 -28.67
CA SER A 338 -30.94 40.43 -29.99
C SER A 338 -32.25 39.91 -30.54
#